data_AF-A0A3D3H4V9-F1
#
_entry.id   AF-A0A3D3H4V9-F1
#
_cell.length_a   1.000
_cell.length_b   1.000
_cell.length_c   1.000
_cell.angle_alpha   90.00
_cell.angle_beta   90.00
_cell.angle_gamma   90.00
#
_symmetry.space_group_name_H-M   'P 1'
#
loop_
_entity.id
_entity.type
_entity.pdbx_description
1 polymer ?
#
loop_
_entity_poly.entity_id
_entity_poly.type
_entity_poly.pdbx_seq_one_letter_code
_entity_poly.pdbx_strand_id
1 'polypeptide(L)'
;APAPLAATSRKGLAWFWGGLVVSALFSGWSYVWLSQQPVMQGIAFNAVPTIFTQGAVFFIATWAAINGVAGLIIMTVSYFAFGKKNSVDLRAAGVLPGWRKFFHGIGLGAVVVAAGFGIVFVLDYFFKTDFRFWVVAVKAFGADKLWIGLLYVPFFLVYFLANSVAINGFNRFTLRGKEWLNTLVLALANAIAPIVLVIAQYATFFITGETIPGFGGIFSIWLFPVILILAVSAVISRKIYRATNNPYIGGFINAAVVTIISVSNTLTVVY
;
A
#
# COMPACT_ATOMS: atom_id res chain seq x y z
N ALA A 1 22.51 -10.29 -10.32
CA ALA A 1 21.14 -10.67 -10.74
C ALA A 1 20.34 -11.05 -9.49
N PRO A 2 19.02 -10.76 -9.42
CA PRO A 2 18.19 -11.21 -8.31
C PRO A 2 18.17 -12.75 -8.23
N ALA A 3 17.91 -13.31 -7.05
CA ALA A 3 17.89 -14.75 -6.84
C ALA A 3 16.97 -15.47 -7.87
N PRO A 4 17.32 -16.68 -8.34
CA PRO A 4 16.50 -17.42 -9.29
C PRO A 4 15.09 -17.67 -8.72
N LEU A 5 14.08 -17.66 -9.59
CA LEU A 5 12.70 -17.89 -9.21
C LEU A 5 12.55 -19.29 -8.61
N ALA A 6 12.07 -19.39 -7.37
CA ALA A 6 11.89 -20.68 -6.72
C ALA A 6 10.83 -21.51 -7.46
N ALA A 7 11.12 -22.79 -7.75
CA ALA A 7 10.12 -23.75 -8.19
C ALA A 7 9.15 -24.02 -7.04
N THR A 8 7.84 -23.98 -7.34
CA THR A 8 6.80 -24.07 -6.31
C THR A 8 6.62 -25.50 -5.80
N SER A 9 7.01 -25.77 -4.55
CA SER A 9 6.60 -26.99 -3.87
C SER A 9 5.12 -26.90 -3.45
N ARG A 10 4.42 -28.04 -3.31
CA ARG A 10 3.01 -28.07 -2.85
C ARG A 10 2.83 -27.36 -1.50
N LYS A 11 3.77 -27.57 -0.57
CA LYS A 11 3.77 -26.90 0.74
C LYS A 11 4.01 -25.39 0.62
N GLY A 12 4.91 -24.96 -0.27
CA GLY A 12 5.15 -23.53 -0.53
C GLY A 12 3.92 -22.84 -1.13
N LEU A 13 3.19 -23.50 -2.02
CA LEU A 13 1.92 -23.00 -2.56
C LEU A 13 0.84 -22.87 -1.49
N ALA A 14 0.76 -23.83 -0.55
CA ALA A 14 -0.18 -23.74 0.57
C ALA A 14 0.12 -22.53 1.46
N TRP A 15 1.39 -22.28 1.78
CA TRP A 15 1.80 -21.09 2.53
C TRP A 15 1.53 -19.79 1.78
N PHE A 16 1.77 -19.77 0.48
CA PHE A 16 1.46 -18.62 -0.36
C PHE A 16 -0.04 -18.31 -0.36
N TRP A 17 -0.88 -19.28 -0.77
CA TRP A 17 -2.33 -19.05 -0.88
C TRP A 17 -2.96 -18.81 0.50
N GLY A 18 -2.57 -19.58 1.51
CA GLY A 18 -3.03 -19.38 2.88
C GLY A 18 -2.65 -18.01 3.43
N GLY A 19 -1.41 -17.57 3.20
CA GLY A 19 -0.95 -16.23 3.59
C GLY A 19 -1.73 -15.12 2.89
N LEU A 20 -2.02 -15.25 1.60
CA LEU A 20 -2.84 -14.27 0.87
C LEU A 20 -4.28 -14.23 1.39
N VAL A 21 -4.91 -15.38 1.63
CA VAL A 21 -6.28 -15.45 2.16
C VAL A 21 -6.36 -14.83 3.56
N VAL A 22 -5.45 -15.20 4.47
CA VAL A 22 -5.41 -14.65 5.82
C VAL A 22 -5.17 -13.14 5.79
N SER A 23 -4.25 -12.66 4.94
CA SER A 23 -3.98 -11.23 4.78
C SER A 23 -5.21 -10.48 4.27
N ALA A 24 -5.90 -11.03 3.25
CA ALA A 24 -7.10 -10.42 2.69
C ALA A 24 -8.25 -10.35 3.70
N LEU A 25 -8.51 -11.44 4.43
CA LEU A 25 -9.54 -11.49 5.47
C LEU A 25 -9.23 -10.51 6.60
N PHE A 26 -7.98 -10.50 7.10
CA PHE A 26 -7.55 -9.55 8.12
C PHE A 26 -7.67 -8.10 7.64
N SER A 27 -7.29 -7.84 6.38
CA SER A 27 -7.36 -6.51 5.79
C SER A 27 -8.78 -5.97 5.70
N GLY A 28 -9.73 -6.80 5.21
CA GLY A 28 -11.14 -6.44 5.15
C GLY A 28 -11.77 -6.28 6.53
N TRP A 29 -11.53 -7.25 7.43
CA TRP A 29 -12.01 -7.19 8.81
C TRP A 29 -11.50 -5.95 9.56
N SER A 30 -10.19 -5.68 9.49
CA SER A 30 -9.58 -4.54 10.19
C SER A 30 -10.07 -3.21 9.65
N TYR A 31 -10.38 -3.10 8.35
CA TYR A 31 -10.98 -1.89 7.77
C TYR A 31 -12.37 -1.62 8.37
N VAL A 32 -13.24 -2.64 8.37
CA VAL A 32 -14.59 -2.53 8.91
C VAL A 32 -14.52 -2.26 10.40
N TRP A 33 -13.74 -3.03 11.15
CA TRP A 33 -13.54 -2.80 12.59
C TRP A 33 -13.06 -1.38 12.89
N LEU A 34 -12.09 -0.87 12.14
CA LEU A 34 -11.55 0.49 12.32
C LEU A 34 -12.62 1.55 12.03
N SER A 35 -13.45 1.38 11.00
CA SER A 35 -14.54 2.31 10.64
C SER A 35 -15.59 2.45 11.74
N GLN A 36 -15.78 1.41 12.55
CA GLN A 36 -16.76 1.40 13.64
C GLN A 36 -16.23 2.03 14.93
N GLN A 37 -14.93 2.36 15.03
CA GLN A 37 -14.36 2.94 16.25
C GLN A 37 -14.77 4.41 16.42
N PRO A 38 -15.38 4.82 17.56
CA PRO A 38 -15.85 6.19 17.76
C PRO A 38 -14.77 7.26 17.55
N VAL A 39 -13.55 7.01 18.02
CA VAL A 39 -12.41 7.93 17.84
C VAL A 39 -12.07 8.08 16.36
N MET A 40 -12.11 6.99 15.59
CA MET A 40 -11.83 7.04 14.14
C MET A 40 -12.95 7.74 13.38
N GLN A 41 -14.20 7.55 13.76
CA GLN A 41 -15.31 8.30 13.18
C GLN A 41 -15.15 9.81 13.44
N GLY A 42 -14.87 10.19 14.68
CA GLY A 42 -14.64 11.60 15.04
C GLY A 42 -13.50 12.24 14.26
N ILE A 43 -12.38 11.54 14.08
CA ILE A 43 -11.24 12.06 13.30
C ILE A 43 -11.54 12.04 11.79
N ALA A 44 -12.04 10.94 11.24
CA ALA A 44 -12.24 10.77 9.80
C ALA A 44 -13.22 11.79 9.19
N PHE A 45 -14.24 12.18 9.97
CA PHE A 45 -15.20 13.22 9.61
C PHE A 45 -14.84 14.61 10.17
N ASN A 46 -13.63 14.78 10.71
CA ASN A 46 -13.10 16.01 11.29
C ASN A 46 -14.01 16.64 12.38
N ALA A 47 -14.76 15.81 13.12
CA ALA A 47 -15.65 16.24 14.20
C ALA A 47 -14.92 16.50 15.53
N VAL A 48 -13.65 16.09 15.65
CA VAL A 48 -12.84 16.25 16.86
C VAL A 48 -11.50 16.90 16.50
N PRO A 49 -11.02 17.90 17.27
CA PRO A 49 -9.67 18.46 17.13
C PRO A 49 -8.57 17.42 17.31
N THR A 50 -7.61 17.41 16.38
CA THR A 50 -6.45 16.51 16.43
C THR A 50 -5.27 17.10 15.65
N ILE A 51 -4.06 16.62 15.93
CA ILE A 51 -2.87 16.94 15.14
C ILE A 51 -2.99 16.45 13.68
N PHE A 52 -3.84 15.45 13.43
CA PHE A 52 -4.10 14.91 12.10
C PHE A 52 -5.16 15.73 11.37
N THR A 53 -4.74 16.85 10.79
CA THR A 53 -5.61 17.85 10.12
C THR A 53 -6.37 17.35 8.89
N GLN A 54 -6.14 16.11 8.46
CA GLN A 54 -6.82 15.45 7.34
C GLN A 54 -7.38 14.09 7.78
N GLY A 55 -8.62 14.07 8.25
CA GLY A 55 -9.26 12.88 8.83
C GLY A 55 -9.28 11.65 7.93
N ALA A 56 -9.68 11.83 6.66
CA ALA A 56 -9.78 10.73 5.70
C ALA A 56 -8.42 10.05 5.45
N VAL A 57 -7.36 10.86 5.32
CA VAL A 57 -6.00 10.36 5.13
C VAL A 57 -5.52 9.65 6.38
N PHE A 58 -5.84 10.18 7.57
CA PHE A 58 -5.51 9.52 8.82
C PHE A 58 -6.10 8.13 8.94
N PHE A 59 -7.37 7.98 8.55
CA PHE A 59 -8.04 6.69 8.59
C PHE A 59 -7.36 5.67 7.66
N ILE A 60 -7.11 6.04 6.40
CA ILE A 60 -6.44 5.15 5.43
C ILE A 60 -5.00 4.85 5.83
N ALA A 61 -4.27 5.84 6.34
CA ALA A 61 -2.91 5.67 6.85
C ALA A 61 -2.89 4.70 8.04
N THR A 62 -3.80 4.86 8.99
CA THR A 62 -3.93 3.96 10.16
C THR A 62 -4.24 2.54 9.74
N TRP A 63 -5.21 2.34 8.83
CA TRP A 63 -5.49 1.03 8.27
C TRP A 63 -4.27 0.43 7.55
N ALA A 64 -3.54 1.22 6.77
CA ALA A 64 -2.31 0.78 6.11
C ALA A 64 -1.29 0.29 7.15
N ALA A 65 -1.03 1.06 8.22
CA ALA A 65 -0.10 0.69 9.27
C ALA A 65 -0.49 -0.62 9.97
N ILE A 66 -1.79 -0.80 10.30
CA ILE A 66 -2.33 -2.05 10.87
C ILE A 66 -2.02 -3.24 9.95
N ASN A 67 -2.25 -3.09 8.65
CA ASN A 67 -1.96 -4.13 7.66
C ASN A 67 -0.46 -4.37 7.47
N GLY A 68 0.37 -3.32 7.59
CA GLY A 68 1.82 -3.43 7.53
C GLY A 68 2.36 -4.26 8.69
N VAL A 69 1.89 -3.99 9.92
CA VAL A 69 2.25 -4.78 11.11
C VAL A 69 1.80 -6.23 10.97
N ALA A 70 0.55 -6.46 10.55
CA ALA A 70 0.05 -7.82 10.32
C ALA A 70 0.86 -8.55 9.24
N GLY A 71 1.21 -7.87 8.14
CA GLY A 71 2.07 -8.42 7.10
C GLY A 71 3.45 -8.81 7.62
N LEU A 72 4.07 -8.00 8.48
CA LEU A 72 5.33 -8.34 9.14
C LEU A 72 5.20 -9.58 10.03
N ILE A 73 4.10 -9.70 10.79
CA ILE A 73 3.83 -10.88 11.62
C ILE A 73 3.67 -12.12 10.74
N ILE A 74 2.86 -12.06 9.68
CA ILE A 74 2.63 -13.19 8.76
C ILE A 74 3.92 -13.63 8.09
N MET A 75 4.75 -12.70 7.61
CA MET A 75 6.07 -13.01 7.04
C MET A 75 6.99 -13.66 8.07
N THR A 76 7.00 -13.16 9.30
CA THR A 76 7.82 -13.71 10.39
C THR A 76 7.40 -15.14 10.72
N VAL A 77 6.10 -15.38 10.88
CA VAL A 77 5.55 -16.73 11.11
C VAL A 77 5.88 -17.66 9.93
N SER A 78 5.67 -17.20 8.69
CA SER A 78 5.99 -17.98 7.49
C SER A 78 7.48 -18.33 7.40
N TYR A 79 8.36 -17.40 7.75
CA TYR A 79 9.80 -17.63 7.79
C TYR A 79 10.17 -18.71 8.81
N PHE A 80 9.72 -18.59 10.06
CA PHE A 80 10.12 -19.54 11.11
C PHE A 80 9.43 -20.90 10.98
N ALA A 81 8.17 -20.94 10.53
CA ALA A 81 7.43 -22.18 10.37
C ALA A 81 7.83 -22.97 9.11
N PHE A 82 8.16 -22.27 8.02
CA PHE A 82 8.44 -22.86 6.71
C PHE A 82 9.78 -22.43 6.12
N GLY A 83 10.04 -21.13 5.96
CA GLY A 83 11.19 -20.62 5.22
C GLY A 83 12.55 -21.12 5.73
N LYS A 84 12.77 -21.08 7.06
CA LYS A 84 14.01 -21.51 7.72
C LYS A 84 14.33 -22.99 7.49
N LYS A 85 13.30 -23.84 7.38
CA LYS A 85 13.45 -25.28 7.13
C LYS A 85 13.62 -25.62 5.64
N ASN A 86 13.33 -24.67 4.74
CA ASN A 86 13.37 -24.84 3.29
C ASN A 86 14.44 -23.96 2.63
N SER A 87 15.53 -23.65 3.35
CA SER A 87 16.70 -22.91 2.85
C SER A 87 16.38 -21.55 2.22
N VAL A 88 15.36 -20.84 2.71
CA VAL A 88 15.06 -19.47 2.25
C VAL A 88 16.15 -18.52 2.76
N ASP A 89 16.96 -17.99 1.84
CA ASP A 89 17.99 -16.99 2.13
C ASP A 89 17.44 -15.56 1.99
N LEU A 90 17.22 -14.90 3.14
CA LEU A 90 16.74 -13.53 3.23
C LEU A 90 17.73 -12.50 2.65
N ARG A 91 19.04 -12.77 2.65
CA ARG A 91 20.04 -11.90 2.03
C ARG A 91 20.00 -12.03 0.51
N ALA A 92 19.91 -13.26 -0.01
CA ALA A 92 19.76 -13.49 -1.45
C ALA A 92 18.47 -12.87 -2.00
N ALA A 93 17.38 -12.96 -1.22
CA ALA A 93 16.09 -12.33 -1.52
C ALA A 93 16.09 -10.79 -1.33
N GLY A 94 17.20 -10.18 -0.89
CA GLY A 94 17.31 -8.73 -0.72
C GLY A 94 16.55 -8.17 0.47
N VAL A 95 15.95 -9.02 1.32
CA VAL A 95 15.29 -8.61 2.57
C VAL A 95 16.29 -8.07 3.58
N LEU A 96 17.53 -8.56 3.55
CA LEU A 96 18.62 -8.06 4.41
C LEU A 96 19.76 -7.47 3.57
N PRO A 97 19.56 -6.30 2.92
CA PRO A 97 20.53 -5.72 1.98
C PRO A 97 21.74 -5.08 2.68
N GLY A 98 21.69 -4.90 4.01
CA GLY A 98 22.65 -4.15 4.80
C GLY A 98 22.38 -2.64 4.79
N TRP A 99 22.83 -1.94 5.84
CA TRP A 99 22.50 -0.52 6.09
C TRP A 99 22.88 0.41 4.94
N ARG A 100 24.09 0.24 4.37
CA ARG A 100 24.54 1.09 3.25
C ARG A 100 23.60 1.00 2.03
N LYS A 101 23.26 -0.21 1.59
CA LYS A 101 22.36 -0.42 0.45
C LYS A 101 20.93 -0.03 0.78
N PHE A 102 20.51 -0.20 2.04
CA PHE A 102 19.22 0.28 2.52
C PHE A 102 19.11 1.80 2.36
N PHE A 103 20.02 2.58 2.98
CA PHE A 103 19.97 4.05 2.92
C PHE A 103 20.24 4.61 1.53
N HIS A 104 21.15 4.02 0.75
CA HIS A 104 21.29 4.39 -0.67
C HIS A 104 20.00 4.15 -1.46
N GLY A 105 19.29 3.06 -1.14
CA GLY A 105 18.00 2.76 -1.75
C GLY A 105 16.91 3.78 -1.40
N ILE A 106 16.87 4.23 -0.13
CA ILE A 106 15.98 5.31 0.30
C ILE A 106 16.34 6.63 -0.40
N GLY A 107 17.63 6.97 -0.49
CA GLY A 107 18.10 8.16 -1.20
C GLY A 107 17.73 8.14 -2.69
N LEU A 108 17.92 7.01 -3.36
CA LEU A 108 17.47 6.82 -4.75
C LEU A 108 15.95 6.98 -4.86
N GLY A 109 15.19 6.39 -3.93
CA GLY A 109 13.75 6.54 -3.89
C GLY A 109 13.31 8.00 -3.74
N ALA A 110 13.98 8.77 -2.87
CA ALA A 110 13.69 10.19 -2.69
C ALA A 110 13.96 11.01 -3.96
N VAL A 111 15.07 10.74 -4.66
CA VAL A 111 15.36 11.38 -5.96
C VAL A 111 14.29 11.04 -6.99
N VAL A 112 13.84 9.78 -7.06
CA VAL A 112 12.78 9.37 -7.99
C VAL A 112 11.46 10.08 -7.69
N VAL A 113 11.07 10.19 -6.42
CA VAL A 113 9.85 10.90 -5.99
C VAL A 113 9.95 12.39 -6.34
N ALA A 114 11.07 13.02 -5.99
CA ALA A 114 11.30 14.44 -6.28
C ALA A 114 11.30 14.72 -7.79
N ALA A 115 11.94 13.88 -8.60
CA ALA A 115 11.93 14.01 -10.05
C ALA A 115 10.53 13.79 -10.64
N GLY A 116 9.80 12.78 -10.16
CA GLY A 116 8.44 12.48 -10.62
C GLY A 116 7.47 13.63 -10.37
N PHE A 117 7.46 14.18 -9.15
CA PHE A 117 6.65 15.37 -8.85
C PHE A 117 7.22 16.64 -9.50
N GLY A 118 8.54 16.77 -9.66
CA GLY A 118 9.14 17.87 -10.42
C GLY A 118 8.60 17.96 -11.85
N ILE A 119 8.44 16.82 -12.53
CA ILE A 119 7.80 16.76 -13.84
C ILE A 119 6.34 17.25 -13.76
N VAL A 120 5.58 16.80 -12.76
CA VAL A 120 4.19 17.24 -12.55
C VAL A 120 4.10 18.76 -12.36
N PHE A 121 4.98 19.35 -11.55
CA PHE A 121 5.04 20.80 -11.33
C PHE A 121 5.41 21.57 -12.60
N VAL A 122 6.38 21.09 -13.38
CA VAL A 122 6.76 21.70 -14.67
C VAL A 122 5.58 21.67 -15.64
N LEU A 123 4.89 20.52 -15.75
CA LEU A 123 3.78 20.36 -16.68
C LEU A 123 2.53 21.15 -16.27
N ASP A 124 2.24 21.24 -14.98
CA ASP A 124 1.20 22.12 -14.44
C ASP A 124 1.53 23.61 -14.66
N TYR A 125 2.78 24.02 -14.38
CA TYR A 125 3.17 25.42 -14.49
C TYR A 125 3.13 25.93 -15.94
N PHE A 126 3.81 25.25 -16.86
CA PHE A 126 3.96 25.70 -18.25
C PHE A 126 2.77 25.32 -19.15
N PHE A 127 2.15 24.16 -18.92
CA PHE A 127 1.15 23.61 -19.84
C PHE A 127 -0.24 23.45 -19.21
N LYS A 128 -0.42 23.76 -17.92
CA LYS A 128 -1.69 23.59 -17.18
C LYS A 128 -2.27 22.18 -17.32
N THR A 129 -1.38 21.18 -17.41
CA THR A 129 -1.78 19.78 -17.57
C THR A 129 -2.44 19.26 -16.30
N ASP A 130 -3.65 18.71 -16.40
CA ASP A 130 -4.36 18.07 -15.30
C ASP A 130 -4.13 16.56 -15.31
N PHE A 131 -3.44 16.02 -14.29
CA PHE A 131 -3.22 14.58 -14.10
C PHE A 131 -4.27 13.92 -13.19
N ARG A 132 -5.50 14.42 -13.20
CA ARG A 132 -6.65 13.70 -12.65
C ARG A 132 -7.06 12.58 -13.61
N PHE A 133 -7.11 11.37 -13.08
CA PHE A 133 -7.69 10.23 -13.74
C PHE A 133 -8.69 9.55 -12.80
N TRP A 134 -9.98 9.74 -13.09
CA TRP A 134 -11.08 9.27 -12.25
C TRP A 134 -10.90 9.75 -10.79
N VAL A 135 -10.84 8.85 -9.80
CA VAL A 135 -10.71 9.18 -8.36
C VAL A 135 -9.25 9.40 -7.91
N VAL A 136 -8.26 9.23 -8.79
CA VAL A 136 -6.84 9.43 -8.47
C VAL A 136 -6.35 10.70 -9.17
N ALA A 137 -5.55 11.50 -8.46
CA ALA A 137 -5.02 12.72 -9.03
C ALA A 137 -3.61 13.02 -8.52
N VAL A 138 -2.69 13.24 -9.44
CA VAL A 138 -1.31 13.64 -9.13
C VAL A 138 -1.15 15.12 -9.45
N LYS A 139 -1.29 15.98 -8.45
CA LYS A 139 -1.38 17.43 -8.67
C LYS A 139 -0.08 18.12 -8.27
N ALA A 140 0.18 19.30 -8.83
CA ALA A 140 1.00 20.29 -8.14
C ALA A 140 0.29 20.68 -6.82
N PHE A 141 1.06 20.96 -5.77
CA PHE A 141 0.53 21.20 -4.43
C PHE A 141 1.30 22.31 -3.71
N GLY A 142 0.66 22.92 -2.72
CA GLY A 142 1.30 23.91 -1.86
C GLY A 142 2.35 23.29 -0.93
N ALA A 143 3.34 24.08 -0.52
CA ALA A 143 4.40 23.63 0.38
C ALA A 143 3.89 23.10 1.73
N ASP A 144 2.70 23.54 2.15
CA ASP A 144 2.00 23.03 3.35
C ASP A 144 1.79 21.51 3.30
N LYS A 145 1.58 20.94 2.11
CA LYS A 145 1.35 19.50 1.95
C LYS A 145 2.58 18.66 2.29
N LEU A 146 3.79 19.22 2.20
CA LEU A 146 5.00 18.51 2.63
C LEU A 146 5.01 18.32 4.14
N TRP A 147 4.67 19.35 4.91
CA TRP A 147 4.60 19.28 6.37
C TRP A 147 3.46 18.41 6.85
N ILE A 148 2.28 18.55 6.25
CA ILE A 148 1.16 17.66 6.52
C ILE A 148 1.54 16.21 6.20
N GLY A 149 2.19 15.98 5.06
CA GLY A 149 2.68 14.65 4.65
C GLY A 149 3.58 13.97 5.67
N LEU A 150 4.41 14.72 6.42
CA LEU A 150 5.26 14.15 7.47
C LEU A 150 4.48 13.49 8.61
N LEU A 151 3.24 13.93 8.87
CA LEU A 151 2.37 13.32 9.88
C LEU A 151 1.87 11.93 9.44
N TYR A 152 1.72 11.71 8.14
CA TYR A 152 1.09 10.50 7.58
C TYR A 152 2.08 9.51 6.97
N VAL A 153 3.23 9.98 6.47
CA VAL A 153 4.24 9.11 5.83
C VAL A 153 4.73 7.96 6.71
N PRO A 154 4.87 8.07 8.06
CA PRO A 154 5.32 6.95 8.88
C PRO A 154 4.38 5.75 8.81
N PHE A 155 3.07 6.00 8.78
CA PHE A 155 2.05 4.96 8.68
C PHE A 155 2.11 4.23 7.34
N PHE A 156 2.23 5.00 6.24
CA PHE A 156 2.37 4.44 4.90
C PHE A 156 3.70 3.70 4.72
N LEU A 157 4.79 4.15 5.35
CA LEU A 157 6.08 3.44 5.33
C LEU A 157 5.97 2.06 5.99
N VAL A 158 5.28 1.95 7.13
CA VAL A 158 5.05 0.66 7.80
C VAL A 158 4.39 -0.33 6.82
N TYR A 159 3.37 0.11 6.10
CA TYR A 159 2.69 -0.72 5.11
C TYR A 159 3.55 -1.02 3.88
N PHE A 160 3.96 0.00 3.13
CA PHE A 160 4.53 -0.19 1.79
C PHE A 160 5.92 -0.83 1.83
N LEU A 161 6.71 -0.62 2.91
CA LEU A 161 7.96 -1.36 3.08
C LEU A 161 7.67 -2.84 3.36
N ALA A 162 6.78 -3.15 4.30
CA ALA A 162 6.40 -4.54 4.61
C ALA A 162 5.80 -5.25 3.40
N ASN A 163 4.87 -4.59 2.70
CA ASN A 163 4.23 -5.09 1.49
C ASN A 163 5.24 -5.35 0.36
N SER A 164 6.19 -4.42 0.14
CA SER A 164 7.23 -4.60 -0.86
C SER A 164 8.15 -5.77 -0.53
N VAL A 165 8.48 -5.99 0.74
CA VAL A 165 9.23 -7.17 1.21
C VAL A 165 8.41 -8.44 1.03
N ALA A 166 7.11 -8.43 1.33
CA ALA A 166 6.24 -9.59 1.16
C ALA A 166 6.15 -10.02 -0.31
N ILE A 167 5.87 -9.08 -1.21
CA ILE A 167 5.76 -9.32 -2.66
C ILE A 167 7.08 -9.87 -3.23
N ASN A 168 8.20 -9.27 -2.85
CA ASN A 168 9.48 -9.53 -3.51
C ASN A 168 10.38 -10.56 -2.82
N GLY A 169 10.38 -10.59 -1.49
CA GLY A 169 11.19 -11.50 -0.70
C GLY A 169 10.51 -12.82 -0.41
N PHE A 170 9.19 -12.83 -0.16
CA PHE A 170 8.46 -14.02 0.29
C PHE A 170 7.59 -14.66 -0.80
N ASN A 171 6.95 -13.84 -1.63
CA ASN A 171 5.96 -14.30 -2.60
C ASN A 171 6.45 -14.30 -4.05
N ARG A 172 7.77 -14.27 -4.27
CA ARG A 172 8.38 -14.26 -5.60
C ARG A 172 8.69 -15.66 -6.10
N PHE A 173 7.81 -16.19 -6.94
CA PHE A 173 8.00 -17.46 -7.63
C PHE A 173 7.20 -17.48 -8.94
N THR A 174 7.45 -18.49 -9.76
CA THR A 174 6.82 -18.62 -11.07
C THR A 174 5.49 -19.36 -10.98
N LEU A 175 4.40 -18.73 -11.43
CA LEU A 175 3.10 -19.40 -11.59
C LEU A 175 2.94 -19.87 -13.05
N ARG A 176 2.75 -21.17 -13.27
CA ARG A 176 2.59 -21.77 -14.61
C ARG A 176 3.65 -21.33 -15.63
N GLY A 177 4.91 -21.22 -15.19
CA GLY A 177 6.02 -20.76 -16.05
C GLY A 177 6.07 -19.24 -16.30
N LYS A 178 5.15 -18.43 -15.75
CA LYS A 178 5.04 -16.99 -16.03
C LYS A 178 5.11 -16.14 -14.75
N GLU A 179 6.16 -15.32 -14.62
CA GLU A 179 6.34 -14.41 -13.47
C GLU A 179 5.29 -13.27 -13.44
N TRP A 180 4.83 -12.80 -14.60
CA TRP A 180 3.80 -11.76 -14.66
C TRP A 180 2.47 -12.22 -14.07
N LEU A 181 2.15 -13.52 -14.13
CA LEU A 181 0.96 -14.09 -13.48
C LEU A 181 1.06 -13.98 -11.96
N ASN A 182 2.23 -14.23 -11.37
CA ASN A 182 2.44 -14.02 -9.94
C ASN A 182 2.26 -12.54 -9.56
N THR A 183 2.77 -11.63 -10.39
CA THR A 183 2.62 -10.19 -10.16
C THR A 183 1.15 -9.76 -10.25
N LEU A 184 0.39 -10.29 -11.21
CA LEU A 184 -1.05 -10.05 -11.33
C LEU A 184 -1.81 -10.57 -10.12
N VAL A 185 -1.54 -11.81 -9.70
CA VAL A 185 -2.18 -12.40 -8.50
C VAL A 185 -1.89 -11.57 -7.26
N LEU A 186 -0.65 -11.10 -7.08
CA LEU A 186 -0.29 -10.25 -5.94
C LEU A 186 -0.92 -8.86 -6.01
N ALA A 187 -1.01 -8.25 -7.20
CA ALA A 187 -1.71 -6.98 -7.38
C ALA A 187 -3.20 -7.11 -7.02
N LEU A 188 -3.86 -8.19 -7.47
CA LEU A 188 -5.24 -8.49 -7.11
C LEU A 188 -5.40 -8.80 -5.63
N ALA A 189 -4.53 -9.63 -5.05
CA ALA A 189 -4.60 -9.99 -3.64
C ALA A 189 -4.38 -8.78 -2.72
N ASN A 190 -3.51 -7.83 -3.11
CA ASN A 190 -3.35 -6.57 -2.39
C ASN A 190 -4.61 -5.72 -2.40
N ALA A 191 -5.37 -5.73 -3.49
CA ALA A 191 -6.58 -4.92 -3.66
C ALA A 191 -7.89 -5.68 -3.36
N ILE A 192 -7.85 -6.98 -3.04
CA ILE A 192 -9.07 -7.79 -2.99
C ILE A 192 -10.00 -7.38 -1.84
N ALA A 193 -9.45 -7.07 -0.67
CA ALA A 193 -10.24 -6.61 0.47
C ALA A 193 -11.02 -5.32 0.15
N PRO A 194 -10.37 -4.23 -0.33
CA PRO A 194 -11.10 -3.04 -0.69
C PRO A 194 -12.05 -3.24 -1.90
N ILE A 195 -11.72 -4.11 -2.87
CA ILE A 195 -12.65 -4.49 -3.95
C ILE A 195 -13.93 -5.11 -3.38
N VAL A 196 -13.80 -6.10 -2.50
CA VAL A 196 -14.95 -6.80 -1.89
C VAL A 196 -15.80 -5.84 -1.06
N LEU A 197 -15.17 -4.95 -0.30
CA LEU A 197 -15.88 -3.95 0.51
C LEU A 197 -16.64 -2.92 -0.34
N VAL A 198 -16.07 -2.48 -1.46
CA VAL A 198 -16.78 -1.61 -2.43
C VAL A 198 -17.98 -2.34 -3.03
N ILE A 199 -17.80 -3.59 -3.45
CA ILE A 199 -18.90 -4.41 -4.00
C ILE A 199 -20.00 -4.57 -2.95
N ALA A 200 -19.66 -4.89 -1.70
CA ALA A 200 -20.62 -5.06 -0.63
C ALA A 200 -21.44 -3.78 -0.40
N GLN A 201 -20.77 -2.63 -0.29
CA GLN A 201 -21.42 -1.33 -0.09
C GLN A 201 -22.40 -0.98 -1.21
N TYR A 202 -21.98 -1.16 -2.47
CA TYR A 202 -22.82 -0.82 -3.62
C TYR A 202 -23.93 -1.83 -3.86
N ALA A 203 -23.71 -3.12 -3.56
CA ALA A 203 -24.74 -4.13 -3.60
C ALA A 203 -25.82 -3.86 -2.54
N THR A 204 -25.42 -3.53 -1.29
CA THR A 204 -26.38 -3.13 -0.25
C THR A 204 -27.18 -1.92 -0.69
N PHE A 205 -26.53 -0.86 -1.17
CA PHE A 205 -27.21 0.33 -1.67
C PHE A 205 -28.19 0.03 -2.81
N PHE A 206 -27.81 -0.83 -3.75
CA PHE A 206 -28.69 -1.24 -4.85
C PHE A 206 -29.93 -2.03 -4.37
N ILE A 207 -29.79 -2.85 -3.33
CA ILE A 207 -30.86 -3.71 -2.81
C ILE A 207 -31.79 -2.95 -1.86
N THR A 208 -31.24 -2.13 -0.95
CA THR A 208 -31.97 -1.52 0.16
C THR A 208 -32.25 -0.03 -0.03
N GLY A 209 -31.55 0.64 -0.96
CA GLY A 209 -31.53 2.09 -1.07
C GLY A 209 -30.65 2.79 -0.03
N GLU A 210 -29.98 2.04 0.86
CA GLU A 210 -29.23 2.56 1.99
C GLU A 210 -27.77 2.10 2.00
N THR A 211 -26.89 2.92 2.56
CA THR A 211 -25.48 2.55 2.76
C THR A 211 -25.31 1.57 3.93
N ILE A 212 -24.23 0.77 3.94
CA ILE A 212 -23.92 -0.06 5.11
C ILE A 212 -23.72 0.86 6.33
N PRO A 213 -24.46 0.65 7.44
CA PRO A 213 -24.35 1.50 8.63
C PRO A 213 -22.92 1.62 9.16
N GLY A 214 -22.47 2.84 9.43
CA GLY A 214 -21.12 3.15 9.90
C GLY A 214 -20.00 2.95 8.87
N PHE A 215 -20.32 2.56 7.63
CA PHE A 215 -19.34 2.35 6.54
C PHE A 215 -19.55 3.30 5.34
N GLY A 216 -20.66 4.02 5.32
CA GLY A 216 -20.95 5.06 4.32
C GLY A 216 -19.96 6.23 4.33
N GLY A 217 -20.06 7.07 3.30
CA GLY A 217 -19.30 8.31 3.21
C GLY A 217 -17.79 8.09 3.04
N ILE A 218 -16.98 8.69 3.92
CA ILE A 218 -15.53 8.77 3.75
C ILE A 218 -14.86 7.38 3.74
N PHE A 219 -15.41 6.43 4.50
CA PHE A 219 -14.85 5.09 4.62
C PHE A 219 -15.06 4.26 3.36
N SER A 220 -16.16 4.40 2.63
CA SER A 220 -16.39 3.64 1.40
C SER A 220 -15.81 4.32 0.17
N ILE A 221 -15.88 5.65 0.08
CA ILE A 221 -15.42 6.38 -1.12
C ILE A 221 -13.89 6.33 -1.30
N TRP A 222 -13.12 6.33 -0.21
CA TRP A 222 -11.65 6.24 -0.29
C TRP A 222 -11.14 4.88 -0.75
N LEU A 223 -11.99 3.84 -0.79
CA LEU A 223 -11.58 2.54 -1.28
C LEU A 223 -11.30 2.54 -2.78
N PHE A 224 -11.99 3.36 -3.58
CA PHE A 224 -11.76 3.42 -5.02
C PHE A 224 -10.32 3.80 -5.40
N PRO A 225 -9.75 4.93 -4.92
CA PRO A 225 -8.35 5.24 -5.20
C PRO A 225 -7.40 4.22 -4.56
N VAL A 226 -7.73 3.69 -3.37
CA VAL A 226 -6.91 2.67 -2.69
C VAL A 226 -6.79 1.40 -3.53
N ILE A 227 -7.85 0.92 -4.19
CA ILE A 227 -7.81 -0.25 -5.07
C ILE A 227 -6.76 -0.05 -6.18
N LEU A 228 -6.80 1.10 -6.85
CA LEU A 228 -5.85 1.43 -7.91
C LEU A 228 -4.42 1.55 -7.38
N ILE A 229 -4.24 2.28 -6.26
CA ILE A 229 -2.95 2.48 -5.62
C ILE A 229 -2.33 1.13 -5.23
N LEU A 230 -3.08 0.23 -4.61
CA LEU A 230 -2.58 -1.06 -4.15
C LEU A 230 -2.19 -1.96 -5.33
N ALA A 231 -3.02 -2.03 -6.37
CA ALA A 231 -2.70 -2.80 -7.58
C ALA A 231 -1.45 -2.28 -8.29
N VAL A 232 -1.37 -0.96 -8.50
CA VAL A 232 -0.22 -0.31 -9.16
C VAL A 232 1.05 -0.44 -8.31
N SER A 233 0.94 -0.28 -6.99
CA SER A 233 2.08 -0.36 -6.07
C SER A 233 2.80 -1.71 -6.14
N ALA A 234 2.04 -2.81 -6.30
CA ALA A 234 2.59 -4.15 -6.45
C ALA A 234 3.42 -4.29 -7.74
N VAL A 235 2.92 -3.71 -8.84
CA VAL A 235 3.62 -3.71 -10.14
C VAL A 235 4.88 -2.85 -10.09
N ILE A 236 4.79 -1.63 -9.56
CA ILE A 236 5.94 -0.71 -9.43
C ILE A 236 7.02 -1.34 -8.56
N SER A 237 6.64 -1.83 -7.38
CA SER A 237 7.55 -2.50 -6.44
C SER A 237 8.26 -3.69 -7.11
N ARG A 238 7.52 -4.54 -7.83
CA ARG A 238 8.10 -5.67 -8.56
C ARG A 238 9.11 -5.23 -9.62
N LYS A 239 8.77 -4.23 -10.45
CA LYS A 239 9.65 -3.75 -11.53
C LYS A 239 10.96 -3.21 -10.96
N ILE A 240 10.89 -2.39 -9.91
CA ILE A 240 12.06 -1.83 -9.24
C ILE A 240 12.91 -2.93 -8.59
N TYR A 241 12.28 -3.86 -7.89
CA TYR A 241 12.99 -4.98 -7.27
C TYR A 241 13.74 -5.83 -8.30
N ARG A 242 13.16 -6.09 -9.48
CA ARG A 242 13.85 -6.87 -10.54
C ARG A 242 15.14 -6.20 -11.02
N ALA A 243 15.16 -4.87 -11.09
CA ALA A 243 16.34 -4.11 -11.49
C ALA A 243 17.38 -3.97 -10.37
N THR A 244 16.96 -4.02 -9.10
CA THR A 244 17.81 -3.59 -7.97
C THR A 244 18.11 -4.67 -6.93
N ASN A 245 17.31 -5.75 -6.91
CA ASN A 245 17.25 -6.73 -5.83
C ASN A 245 17.08 -6.12 -4.43
N ASN A 246 16.42 -4.95 -4.33
CA ASN A 246 16.20 -4.25 -3.07
C ASN A 246 14.70 -3.86 -2.95
N PRO A 247 13.93 -4.50 -2.05
CA PRO A 247 12.50 -4.26 -1.94
C PRO A 247 12.19 -2.90 -1.29
N TYR A 248 13.12 -2.31 -0.56
CA TYR A 248 12.89 -1.07 0.19
C TYR A 248 12.79 0.16 -0.72
N ILE A 249 13.41 0.13 -1.91
CA ILE A 249 13.35 1.23 -2.88
C ILE A 249 11.91 1.43 -3.36
N GLY A 250 11.30 0.35 -3.89
CA GLY A 250 9.91 0.39 -4.35
C GLY A 250 8.92 0.65 -3.22
N GLY A 251 9.16 0.08 -2.03
CA GLY A 251 8.33 0.34 -0.85
C GLY A 251 8.35 1.80 -0.42
N PHE A 252 9.53 2.43 -0.38
CA PHE A 252 9.67 3.84 -0.04
C PHE A 252 9.02 4.76 -1.08
N ILE A 253 9.26 4.51 -2.38
CA ILE A 253 8.64 5.29 -3.46
C ILE A 253 7.12 5.23 -3.35
N ASN A 254 6.55 4.03 -3.19
CA ASN A 254 5.11 3.87 -3.03
C ASN A 254 4.59 4.62 -1.78
N ALA A 255 5.26 4.50 -0.62
CA ALA A 255 4.86 5.22 0.59
C ALA A 255 4.84 6.74 0.38
N ALA A 256 5.91 7.29 -0.17
CA ALA A 256 6.04 8.73 -0.37
C ALA A 256 5.04 9.27 -1.40
N VAL A 257 4.91 8.59 -2.55
CA VAL A 257 3.94 8.97 -3.61
C VAL A 257 2.52 8.91 -3.09
N VAL A 258 2.14 7.82 -2.41
CA VAL A 258 0.78 7.67 -1.86
C VAL A 258 0.51 8.70 -0.78
N THR A 259 1.49 9.03 0.06
CA THR A 259 1.36 10.10 1.05
C THR A 259 1.06 11.43 0.36
N ILE A 260 1.90 11.83 -0.60
CA ILE A 260 1.78 13.12 -1.29
C ILE A 260 0.45 13.20 -2.05
N ILE A 261 0.06 12.14 -2.78
CA ILE A 261 -1.23 12.06 -3.46
C ILE A 261 -2.37 12.21 -2.43
N SER A 262 -2.34 11.46 -1.33
CA SER A 262 -3.41 11.49 -0.33
C SER A 262 -3.58 12.89 0.28
N VAL A 263 -2.49 13.52 0.72
CA VAL A 263 -2.57 14.83 1.38
C VAL A 263 -2.90 15.99 0.44
N SER A 264 -2.63 15.82 -0.86
CA SER A 264 -2.95 16.82 -1.90
C SER A 264 -4.39 16.72 -2.41
N ASN A 265 -5.12 15.68 -2.03
CA ASN A 265 -6.46 15.37 -2.55
C ASN A 265 -7.58 15.41 -1.52
N THR A 266 -7.29 15.92 -0.33
CA THR A 266 -8.24 15.90 0.78
C THR A 266 -8.39 17.28 1.41
N LEU A 267 -9.48 17.45 2.16
CA LEU A 267 -9.71 18.62 2.99
C LEU A 267 -8.68 18.67 4.12
N THR A 268 -8.07 19.84 4.32
CA THR A 268 -7.30 20.18 5.52
C THR A 268 -8.17 21.04 6.42
N VAL A 269 -8.42 20.59 7.64
CA VAL A 269 -9.16 21.35 8.65
C VAL A 269 -8.19 22.17 9.50
N VAL A 270 -8.61 23.39 9.79
CA VAL A 270 -7.99 24.26 10.80
C VAL A 270 -9.02 24.37 11.92
N TYR A 271 -8.64 23.98 13.14
CA TYR A 271 -9.50 23.99 14.32
C TYR A 271 -9.46 25.35 15.02
#